data_AF-A0A1X7SMR4-F1
#
_entry.id   AF-A0A1X7SMR4-F1
#
_cell.length_a   1.000
_cell.length_b   1.000
_cell.length_c   1.000
_cell.angle_alpha   90.00
_cell.angle_beta   90.00
_cell.angle_gamma   90.00
#
_symmetry.space_group_name_H-M   'P 1'
#
loop_
_entity.id
_entity.type
_entity.pdbx_description
1 polymer ?
#
loop_
_entity_poly.entity_id
_entity_poly.type
_entity_poly.pdbx_seq_one_letter_code
_entity_poly.pdbx_strand_id
1 'polypeptide(L)'
;MYYYALVLRHPKEGHSPVAIAEFLTQEHTDLASAHFMESLRHYEYILYGSKSLIHPYKFVIDRSITLLISITEVFFQETVSSYYTRCFRIVTGRHQSSDFQKGFVCACISHIMKSIKYDLKSSCNSKELYRFSMYCFSLLVNSCDLDTFLDRLKLTYTVFKSQRLDSDVASSIKKLQNFFEILGVSDDAIDVDFVEPIADEDGILDDSDESCASNPFISYIKDKLSDAHLCSDSQNYGINSLYNPQWMNVPESKWIPHTPL
;
A
#
# COMPACT_ATOMS: atom_id res chain seq x y z
N MET A 1 -9.28 11.96 -20.74
CA MET A 1 -7.96 12.55 -21.03
C MET A 1 -7.14 12.41 -19.78
N TYR A 2 -6.02 11.71 -19.84
CA TYR A 2 -5.15 11.43 -18.71
C TYR A 2 -3.90 12.31 -18.77
N TYR A 3 -3.46 12.77 -17.62
CA TYR A 3 -2.25 13.57 -17.46
C TYR A 3 -1.32 12.86 -16.47
N TYR A 4 -0.10 12.57 -16.91
CA TYR A 4 0.97 12.01 -16.10
C TYR A 4 2.11 13.02 -15.99
N ALA A 5 2.67 13.14 -14.80
CA ALA A 5 3.89 13.89 -14.56
C ALA A 5 4.89 13.01 -13.82
N LEU A 6 6.10 12.92 -14.37
CA LEU A 6 7.22 12.36 -13.63
C LEU A 6 7.89 13.48 -12.85
N VAL A 7 7.86 13.36 -11.53
CA VAL A 7 8.29 14.43 -10.63
C VAL A 7 9.42 13.94 -9.74
N LEU A 8 10.53 14.69 -9.71
CA LEU A 8 11.62 14.46 -8.79
C LEU A 8 11.35 15.19 -7.47
N ARG A 9 11.43 14.45 -6.37
CA ARG A 9 11.39 15.02 -5.02
C ARG A 9 12.57 15.97 -4.85
N HIS A 10 12.31 17.16 -4.29
CA HIS A 10 13.38 18.06 -3.92
C HIS A 10 14.25 17.46 -2.79
N PRO A 11 15.60 17.53 -2.87
CA PRO A 11 16.48 16.92 -1.87
C PRO A 11 16.30 17.46 -0.45
N LYS A 12 15.91 18.74 -0.33
CA LYS A 12 15.57 19.37 0.95
C LYS A 12 14.08 19.24 1.24
N GLU A 13 13.77 18.80 2.46
CA GLU A 13 12.41 18.72 2.96
C GLU A 13 11.73 20.10 3.00
N GLY A 14 10.41 20.13 2.78
CA GLY A 14 9.60 21.36 2.72
C GLY A 14 9.66 22.14 1.40
N HIS A 15 10.52 21.74 0.46
CA HIS A 15 10.61 22.37 -0.86
C HIS A 15 9.77 21.66 -1.93
N SER A 16 9.29 22.43 -2.91
CA SER A 16 8.49 21.93 -4.02
C SER A 16 9.27 20.96 -4.90
N PRO A 17 8.66 19.83 -5.30
CA PRO A 17 9.28 18.89 -6.22
C PRO A 17 9.32 19.47 -7.65
N VAL A 18 10.16 18.90 -8.51
CA VAL A 18 10.39 19.40 -9.89
C VAL A 18 9.87 18.39 -10.90
N ALA A 19 8.92 18.80 -11.74
CA ALA A 19 8.49 17.99 -12.88
C ALA A 19 9.63 17.89 -13.89
N ILE A 20 9.98 16.67 -14.28
CA ILE A 20 11.05 16.40 -15.26
C ILE A 20 10.50 15.91 -16.60
N ALA A 21 9.27 15.40 -16.61
CA ALA A 21 8.58 15.01 -17.82
C ALA A 21 7.07 15.07 -17.59
N GLU A 22 6.33 15.42 -18.63
CA GLU A 22 4.87 15.48 -18.63
C GLU A 22 4.33 14.73 -19.86
N PHE A 23 3.21 14.06 -19.69
CA PHE A 23 2.58 13.26 -20.72
C PHE A 23 1.07 13.43 -20.66
N LEU A 24 0.50 13.87 -21.78
CA LEU A 24 -0.94 13.97 -21.98
C LEU A 24 -1.36 12.90 -22.97
N THR A 25 -2.29 12.05 -22.57
CA THR A 25 -2.77 10.94 -23.41
C THR A 25 -4.28 10.79 -23.35
N GLN A 26 -4.86 10.27 -24.41
CA GLN A 26 -6.26 9.80 -24.41
C GLN A 26 -6.35 8.30 -24.10
N GLU A 27 -5.24 7.58 -24.22
CA GLU A 27 -5.15 6.14 -24.04
C GLU A 27 -4.37 5.81 -22.75
N HIS A 28 -4.99 5.04 -21.87
CA HIS A 28 -4.33 4.51 -20.67
C HIS A 28 -3.89 3.07 -20.93
N THR A 29 -2.88 2.92 -21.79
CA THR A 29 -2.29 1.62 -22.16
C THR A 29 -0.85 1.51 -21.66
N ASP A 30 -0.40 0.27 -21.50
CA ASP A 30 1.00 -0.08 -21.24
C ASP A 30 1.93 0.42 -22.35
N LEU A 31 1.51 0.31 -23.61
CA LEU A 31 2.27 0.80 -24.76
C LEU A 31 2.47 2.32 -24.73
N ALA A 32 1.40 3.09 -24.50
CA ALA A 32 1.49 4.55 -24.43
C ALA A 32 2.38 5.01 -23.27
N SER A 33 2.25 4.34 -22.12
CA SER A 33 3.04 4.60 -20.92
C SER A 33 4.51 4.22 -21.10
N ALA A 34 4.80 3.09 -21.76
CA ALA A 34 6.15 2.64 -22.06
C ALA A 34 6.83 3.60 -23.05
N HIS A 35 6.14 3.97 -24.13
CA HIS A 35 6.65 4.93 -25.11
C HIS A 35 7.02 6.28 -24.46
N PHE A 36 6.21 6.78 -23.51
CA PHE A 36 6.55 7.98 -22.75
C PHE A 36 7.85 7.82 -21.94
N MET A 37 7.98 6.71 -21.20
CA MET A 37 9.16 6.43 -20.38
C MET A 37 10.41 6.22 -21.24
N GLU A 38 10.30 5.52 -22.37
CA GLU A 38 11.39 5.32 -23.34
C GLU A 38 11.82 6.63 -23.98
N SER A 39 10.88 7.50 -24.33
CA SER A 39 11.17 8.83 -24.86
C SER A 39 12.00 9.63 -23.85
N LEU A 40 11.63 9.60 -22.57
CA LEU A 40 12.42 10.22 -21.51
C LEU A 40 13.84 9.64 -21.46
N ARG A 41 14.00 8.31 -21.46
CA ARG A 41 15.31 7.65 -21.47
C ARG A 41 16.15 8.02 -22.67
N HIS A 42 15.52 8.16 -23.83
CA HIS A 42 16.19 8.60 -25.05
C HIS A 42 16.71 10.03 -24.93
N TYR A 43 15.92 10.96 -24.38
CA TYR A 43 16.36 12.34 -24.15
C TYR A 43 17.44 12.43 -23.07
N GLU A 44 17.33 11.68 -21.98
CA GLU A 44 18.41 11.59 -20.98
C GLU A 44 19.72 11.11 -21.62
N TYR A 45 19.64 10.10 -22.49
CA TYR A 45 20.80 9.59 -23.22
C TYR A 45 21.41 10.67 -24.13
N ILE A 46 20.59 11.41 -24.88
CA ILE A 46 21.07 12.50 -25.75
C ILE A 46 21.76 13.59 -24.92
N LEU A 47 21.19 13.97 -23.78
CA LEU A 47 21.68 15.09 -22.97
C LEU A 47 22.93 14.72 -22.15
N TYR A 48 22.98 13.52 -21.58
CA TYR A 48 23.98 13.15 -20.58
C TYR A 48 24.90 11.99 -21.01
N GLY A 49 24.60 11.32 -22.12
CA GLY A 49 25.30 10.14 -22.61
C GLY A 49 25.02 8.87 -21.79
N SER A 50 25.45 7.71 -22.30
CA SER A 50 25.18 6.39 -21.68
C SER A 50 25.72 6.22 -20.26
N LYS A 51 26.87 6.82 -19.95
CA LYS A 51 27.55 6.66 -18.64
C LYS A 51 26.86 7.42 -17.50
N SER A 52 25.95 8.33 -17.83
CA SER A 52 25.30 9.23 -16.87
C SER A 52 23.81 8.97 -16.73
N LEU A 53 23.31 7.88 -17.32
CA LEU A 53 21.91 7.51 -17.22
C LEU A 53 21.56 7.15 -15.77
N ILE A 54 20.71 7.98 -15.17
CA ILE A 54 20.25 7.79 -13.80
C ILE A 54 19.41 6.51 -13.75
N HIS A 55 19.64 5.69 -12.73
CA HIS A 55 18.80 4.55 -12.41
C HIS A 55 18.01 4.90 -11.14
N PRO A 56 16.73 5.25 -11.26
CA PRO A 56 15.95 5.66 -10.10
C PRO A 56 15.85 4.50 -9.11
N TYR A 57 16.20 4.78 -7.86
CA TYR A 57 16.10 3.80 -6.79
C TYR A 57 14.65 3.48 -6.43
N LYS A 58 13.75 4.46 -6.56
CA LYS A 58 12.35 4.36 -6.17
C LYS A 58 11.46 5.13 -7.14
N PHE A 59 10.38 4.49 -7.57
CA PHE A 59 9.21 5.14 -8.17
C PHE A 59 8.04 5.09 -7.20
N VAL A 60 7.21 6.13 -7.20
CA VAL A 60 5.96 6.17 -6.44
C VAL A 60 4.83 6.42 -7.43
N ILE A 61 3.89 5.49 -7.52
CA ILE A 61 2.76 5.55 -8.48
C ILE A 61 1.43 5.40 -7.76
N ASP A 62 0.35 5.81 -8.40
CA ASP A 62 -1.04 5.70 -7.94
C ASP A 62 -1.62 4.27 -7.95
N ARG A 63 -0.76 3.26 -8.07
CA ARG A 63 -1.07 1.82 -8.31
C ARG A 63 -1.54 1.50 -9.73
N SER A 64 -1.33 2.40 -10.69
CA SER A 64 -1.56 2.08 -12.10
C SER A 64 -0.71 0.88 -12.55
N ILE A 65 -1.37 -0.18 -12.99
CA ILE A 65 -0.70 -1.39 -13.51
C ILE A 65 0.06 -1.12 -14.79
N THR A 66 -0.44 -0.22 -15.64
CA THR A 66 0.23 0.18 -16.89
C THR A 66 1.55 0.87 -16.56
N LEU A 67 1.56 1.78 -15.57
CA LEU A 67 2.80 2.40 -15.09
C LEU A 67 3.75 1.38 -14.46
N LEU A 68 3.26 0.42 -13.67
CA LEU A 68 4.10 -0.63 -13.10
C LEU A 68 4.80 -1.43 -14.22
N ILE A 69 4.05 -1.90 -15.22
CA ILE A 69 4.58 -2.63 -16.37
C ILE A 69 5.66 -1.79 -17.06
N SER A 70 5.31 -0.58 -17.50
CA SER A 70 6.22 0.31 -18.23
C SER A 70 7.48 0.65 -17.44
N ILE A 71 7.37 0.91 -16.13
CA ILE A 71 8.55 1.20 -15.29
C ILE A 71 9.45 -0.03 -15.18
N THR A 72 8.87 -1.21 -14.91
CA THR A 72 9.64 -2.45 -14.77
C THR A 72 10.36 -2.83 -16.06
N GLU A 73 9.72 -2.62 -17.20
CA GLU A 73 10.30 -2.88 -18.51
C GLU A 73 11.41 -1.88 -18.85
N VAL A 74 11.12 -0.57 -18.79
CA VAL A 74 12.02 0.47 -19.29
C VAL A 74 13.19 0.73 -18.34
N PHE A 75 12.95 0.81 -17.02
CA PHE A 75 13.98 1.17 -16.05
C PHE A 75 14.67 -0.04 -15.41
N PHE A 76 13.93 -1.13 -15.21
CA PHE A 76 14.45 -2.30 -14.49
C PHE A 76 14.76 -3.49 -15.40
N GLN A 77 14.39 -3.40 -16.68
CA GLN A 77 14.62 -4.44 -17.70
C GLN A 77 14.16 -5.81 -17.21
N GLU A 78 12.96 -5.88 -16.65
CA GLU A 78 12.35 -7.12 -16.18
C GLU A 78 10.85 -7.14 -16.40
N THR A 79 10.29 -8.35 -16.46
CA THR A 79 8.83 -8.54 -16.45
C THR A 79 8.27 -8.27 -15.06
N VAL A 80 6.99 -7.91 -14.98
CA VAL A 80 6.27 -7.75 -13.69
C VAL A 80 6.36 -9.00 -12.82
N SER A 81 6.30 -10.20 -13.42
CA SER A 81 6.46 -11.46 -12.68
C SER A 81 7.85 -11.61 -12.05
N SER A 82 8.90 -11.26 -12.81
CA SER A 82 10.28 -11.27 -12.31
C SER A 82 10.50 -10.21 -11.23
N TYR A 83 9.89 -9.03 -11.39
CA TYR A 83 9.87 -7.96 -10.40
C TYR A 83 9.24 -8.42 -9.08
N TYR A 84 8.03 -8.99 -9.10
CA TYR A 84 7.39 -9.52 -7.89
C TYR A 84 8.19 -10.63 -7.22
N THR A 85 8.78 -11.54 -8.01
CA THR A 85 9.64 -12.61 -7.49
C THR A 85 10.86 -12.03 -6.77
N ARG A 86 11.48 -10.98 -7.34
CA ARG A 86 12.60 -10.25 -6.72
C ARG A 86 12.18 -9.56 -5.43
N CYS A 87 11.09 -8.79 -5.45
CA CYS A 87 10.54 -8.14 -4.26
C CYS A 87 10.25 -9.15 -3.15
N PHE A 88 9.67 -10.31 -3.49
CA PHE A 88 9.38 -11.35 -2.51
C PHE A 88 10.65 -11.94 -1.88
N ARG A 89 11.71 -12.17 -2.67
CA ARG A 89 13.03 -12.59 -2.12
C ARG A 89 13.58 -11.56 -1.14
N ILE A 90 13.46 -10.26 -1.44
CA ILE A 90 13.91 -9.17 -0.56
C ILE A 90 13.16 -9.22 0.76
N VAL A 91 11.82 -9.19 0.72
CA VAL A 91 10.95 -9.20 1.90
C VAL A 91 11.17 -10.45 2.77
N THR A 92 11.42 -11.60 2.15
CA THR A 92 11.63 -12.87 2.89
C THR A 92 13.07 -13.08 3.37
N GLY A 93 13.97 -12.10 3.19
CA GLY A 93 15.38 -12.22 3.59
C GLY A 93 16.18 -13.20 2.73
N ARG A 94 15.65 -13.62 1.58
CA ARG A 94 16.29 -14.52 0.59
C ARG A 94 16.93 -13.75 -0.57
N HIS A 95 17.27 -12.48 -0.34
CA HIS A 95 17.82 -11.60 -1.36
C HIS A 95 19.23 -11.99 -1.77
N GLN A 96 19.59 -11.58 -2.97
CA GLN A 96 20.94 -11.62 -3.51
C GLN A 96 21.47 -10.19 -3.67
N SER A 97 22.78 -10.01 -3.75
CA SER A 97 23.38 -8.67 -3.95
C SER A 97 22.90 -7.98 -5.23
N SER A 98 22.55 -8.75 -6.26
CA SER A 98 21.97 -8.26 -7.51
C SER A 98 20.54 -7.71 -7.36
N ASP A 99 19.78 -8.16 -6.35
CA ASP A 99 18.39 -7.73 -6.16
C ASP A 99 18.28 -6.23 -5.82
N PHE A 100 19.35 -5.65 -5.24
CA PHE A 100 19.46 -4.24 -4.87
C PHE A 100 20.10 -3.35 -5.96
N GLN A 101 20.52 -3.93 -7.09
CA GLN A 101 21.03 -3.15 -8.23
C GLN A 101 19.92 -2.50 -9.05
N LYS A 102 18.67 -2.93 -8.84
CA LYS A 102 17.47 -2.40 -9.47
C LYS A 102 16.64 -1.63 -8.45
N GLY A 103 15.91 -0.62 -8.93
CA GLY A 103 14.97 0.10 -8.09
C GLY A 103 13.71 -0.70 -7.74
N PHE A 104 12.78 -0.02 -7.09
CA PHE A 104 11.46 -0.54 -6.76
C PHE A 104 10.36 0.49 -7.04
N VAL A 105 9.15 0.00 -7.21
CA VAL A 105 7.92 0.76 -7.38
C VAL A 105 7.09 0.61 -6.12
N CYS A 106 6.79 1.73 -5.46
CA CYS A 106 5.87 1.79 -4.33
C CYS A 106 4.54 2.39 -4.75
N ALA A 107 3.47 1.95 -4.09
CA ALA A 107 2.19 2.62 -4.15
C ALA A 107 2.23 3.96 -3.38
N CYS A 108 1.56 4.97 -3.93
CA CYS A 108 1.42 6.28 -3.31
C CYS A 108 0.49 6.19 -2.10
N ILE A 109 0.99 6.56 -0.93
CA ILE A 109 0.26 6.46 0.34
C ILE A 109 -1.07 7.23 0.30
N SER A 110 -1.12 8.42 -0.32
CA SER A 110 -2.37 9.19 -0.41
C SER A 110 -3.43 8.47 -1.24
N HIS A 111 -3.04 7.81 -2.33
CA HIS A 111 -3.94 6.99 -3.16
C HIS A 111 -4.39 5.73 -2.43
N ILE A 112 -3.48 5.06 -1.72
CA ILE A 112 -3.81 3.91 -0.86
C ILE A 112 -4.84 4.32 0.20
N MET A 113 -4.58 5.40 0.94
CA MET A 113 -5.48 5.89 1.99
C MET A 113 -6.81 6.38 1.44
N LYS A 114 -6.84 7.00 0.26
CA LYS A 114 -8.08 7.37 -0.46
C LYS A 114 -8.91 6.12 -0.78
N SER A 115 -8.30 5.08 -1.35
CA SER A 115 -8.97 3.80 -1.64
C SER A 115 -9.52 3.14 -0.38
N ILE A 116 -8.70 3.02 0.67
CA ILE A 116 -9.09 2.42 1.95
C ILE A 116 -10.27 3.17 2.57
N LYS A 117 -10.29 4.51 2.49
CA LYS A 117 -11.42 5.32 2.96
C LYS A 117 -12.73 4.90 2.31
N TYR A 118 -12.75 4.65 0.99
CA TYR A 118 -13.97 4.19 0.31
C TYR A 118 -14.33 2.76 0.68
N ASP A 119 -13.34 1.86 0.77
CA ASP A 119 -13.57 0.45 1.12
C ASP A 119 -14.06 0.25 2.57
N LEU A 120 -13.61 1.10 3.49
CA LEU A 120 -14.04 1.04 4.90
C LEU A 120 -15.42 1.64 5.14
N LYS A 121 -15.85 2.59 4.30
CA LYS A 121 -17.20 3.17 4.43
C LYS A 121 -18.30 2.12 4.27
N SER A 122 -18.10 1.10 3.44
CA SER A 122 -19.10 0.04 3.22
C SER A 122 -19.05 -1.07 4.28
N SER A 123 -17.93 -1.24 4.97
CA SER A 123 -17.70 -2.35 5.92
C SER A 123 -17.72 -1.94 7.39
N CYS A 124 -17.74 -0.65 7.72
CA CYS A 124 -17.82 -0.15 9.09
C CYS A 124 -19.24 0.37 9.40
N ASN A 125 -19.84 -0.13 10.48
CA ASN A 125 -21.20 0.22 10.90
C ASN A 125 -21.30 1.39 11.89
N SER A 126 -20.16 1.88 12.39
CA SER A 126 -20.10 3.02 13.31
C SER A 126 -18.95 3.98 12.97
N LYS A 127 -19.09 5.24 13.39
CA LYS A 127 -18.08 6.28 13.17
C LYS A 127 -16.79 5.95 13.92
N GLU A 128 -16.91 5.40 15.11
CA GLU A 128 -15.80 4.99 15.99
C GLU A 128 -15.01 3.84 15.35
N LEU A 129 -15.69 2.81 14.84
CA LEU A 129 -15.05 1.68 14.17
C LEU A 129 -14.34 2.13 12.89
N TYR A 130 -14.99 2.98 12.09
CA TYR A 130 -14.39 3.54 10.88
C TYR A 130 -13.13 4.35 11.22
N ARG A 131 -13.20 5.23 12.22
CA ARG A 131 -12.07 6.06 12.65
C ARG A 131 -10.91 5.21 13.16
N PHE A 132 -11.17 4.24 14.03
CA PHE A 132 -10.17 3.31 14.53
C PHE A 132 -9.52 2.52 13.37
N SER A 133 -10.33 2.06 12.42
CA SER A 133 -9.86 1.35 11.22
C SER A 133 -8.94 2.22 10.35
N MET A 134 -9.28 3.48 10.12
CA MET A 134 -8.44 4.42 9.38
C MET A 134 -7.09 4.66 10.07
N TYR A 135 -7.07 4.74 11.41
CA TYR A 135 -5.82 4.86 12.15
C TYR A 135 -4.96 3.61 12.09
N CYS A 136 -5.56 2.43 12.18
CA CYS A 136 -4.87 1.16 11.97
C CYS A 136 -4.20 1.13 10.60
N PHE A 137 -4.89 1.49 9.51
CA PHE A 137 -4.26 1.57 8.20
C PHE A 137 -3.16 2.64 8.13
N SER A 138 -3.37 3.81 8.73
CA SER A 138 -2.34 4.85 8.82
C SER A 138 -1.05 4.31 9.48
N LEU A 139 -1.17 3.53 10.56
CA LEU A 139 -0.03 2.87 11.18
C LEU A 139 0.67 1.88 10.24
N LEU A 140 -0.10 1.09 9.49
CA LEU A 140 0.46 0.10 8.59
C LEU A 140 1.22 0.78 7.43
N VAL A 141 0.61 1.76 6.75
CA VAL A 141 1.25 2.45 5.61
C VAL A 141 2.44 3.32 6.00
N ASN A 142 2.55 3.71 7.28
CA ASN A 142 3.69 4.45 7.83
C ASN A 142 4.71 3.54 8.55
N SER A 143 4.65 2.22 8.36
CA SER A 143 5.69 1.33 8.87
C SER A 143 6.96 1.48 8.03
N CYS A 144 8.12 1.55 8.70
CA CYS A 144 9.41 1.79 8.03
C CYS A 144 10.20 0.51 7.74
N ASP A 145 9.76 -0.61 8.31
CA ASP A 145 10.37 -1.92 8.17
C ASP A 145 9.30 -3.01 8.29
N LEU A 146 9.63 -4.20 7.80
CA LEU A 146 8.71 -5.33 7.72
C LEU A 146 8.30 -5.85 9.11
N ASP A 147 9.20 -5.87 10.08
CA ASP A 147 8.91 -6.40 11.41
C ASP A 147 7.89 -5.49 12.12
N THR A 148 8.12 -4.18 12.09
CA THR A 148 7.18 -3.16 12.59
C THR A 148 5.82 -3.27 11.89
N PHE A 149 5.81 -3.47 10.56
CA PHE A 149 4.57 -3.67 9.81
C PHE A 149 3.81 -4.92 10.27
N LEU A 150 4.50 -6.06 10.39
CA LEU A 150 3.91 -7.34 10.80
C LEU A 150 3.39 -7.30 12.24
N ASP A 151 4.14 -6.69 13.16
CA ASP A 151 3.71 -6.51 14.55
C ASP A 151 2.43 -5.68 14.63
N ARG A 152 2.38 -4.55 13.93
CA ARG A 152 1.19 -3.70 13.86
C ARG A 152 0.03 -4.45 13.20
N LEU A 153 0.28 -5.17 12.11
CA LEU A 153 -0.75 -5.95 11.42
C LEU A 153 -1.33 -7.02 12.35
N LYS A 154 -0.49 -7.74 13.10
CA LYS A 154 -0.94 -8.75 14.07
C LYS A 154 -1.81 -8.16 15.18
N LEU A 155 -1.42 -7.00 15.72
CA LEU A 155 -2.26 -6.27 16.69
C LEU A 155 -3.63 -5.91 16.11
N THR A 156 -3.65 -5.34 14.89
CA THR A 156 -4.92 -4.99 14.22
C THR A 156 -5.76 -6.23 13.93
N TYR A 157 -5.13 -7.32 13.49
CA TYR A 157 -5.79 -8.60 13.21
C TYR A 157 -6.45 -9.16 14.46
N THR A 158 -5.74 -9.24 15.59
CA THR A 158 -6.29 -9.70 16.87
C THR A 158 -7.49 -8.87 17.30
N VAL A 159 -7.45 -7.54 17.15
CA VAL A 159 -8.58 -6.66 17.51
C VAL A 159 -9.78 -6.88 16.59
N PHE A 160 -9.60 -6.86 15.27
CA PHE A 160 -10.73 -6.92 14.34
C PHE A 160 -11.33 -8.33 14.20
N LYS A 161 -10.56 -9.40 14.42
CA LYS A 161 -11.04 -10.79 14.30
C LYS A 161 -11.53 -11.39 15.62
N SER A 162 -11.28 -10.77 16.78
CA SER A 162 -11.79 -11.27 18.07
C SER A 162 -13.16 -10.69 18.39
N GLN A 163 -14.13 -11.56 18.69
CA GLN A 163 -15.49 -11.16 19.07
C GLN A 163 -15.60 -10.65 20.51
N ARG A 164 -14.64 -11.02 21.37
CA ARG A 164 -14.66 -10.76 22.81
C ARG A 164 -13.43 -9.97 23.27
N LEU A 165 -13.60 -9.20 24.36
CA LEU A 165 -12.56 -8.39 25.00
C LEU A 165 -11.89 -9.16 26.14
N ASP A 166 -10.94 -10.01 25.82
CA ASP A 166 -10.06 -10.61 26.82
C ASP A 166 -8.81 -9.74 27.08
N SER A 167 -7.89 -10.23 27.91
CA SER A 167 -6.67 -9.51 28.26
C SER A 167 -5.78 -9.18 27.05
N ASP A 168 -5.72 -10.06 26.05
CA ASP A 168 -4.83 -9.92 24.91
C ASP A 168 -5.40 -8.94 23.89
N VAL A 169 -6.72 -8.99 23.66
CA VAL A 169 -7.43 -7.99 22.85
C VAL A 169 -7.35 -6.61 23.50
N ALA A 170 -7.60 -6.51 24.81
CA ALA A 170 -7.49 -5.25 25.53
C ALA A 170 -6.06 -4.68 25.51
N SER A 171 -5.04 -5.53 25.69
CA SER A 171 -3.63 -5.16 25.55
C SER A 171 -3.30 -4.67 24.14
N SER A 172 -3.84 -5.32 23.11
CA SER A 172 -3.64 -4.94 21.72
C SER A 172 -4.26 -3.60 21.39
N ILE A 173 -5.50 -3.34 21.84
CA ILE A 173 -6.15 -2.03 21.71
C ILE A 173 -5.31 -0.93 22.37
N LYS A 174 -4.86 -1.16 23.61
CA LYS A 174 -4.04 -0.19 24.33
C LYS A 174 -2.72 0.13 23.60
N LYS A 175 -2.04 -0.88 23.06
CA LYS A 175 -0.82 -0.68 22.27
C LYS A 175 -1.10 0.15 21.01
N LEU A 176 -2.17 -0.16 20.28
CA LEU A 176 -2.58 0.60 19.10
C LEU A 176 -2.90 2.06 19.43
N GLN A 177 -3.64 2.30 20.52
CA GLN A 177 -3.94 3.66 21.00
C GLN A 177 -2.69 4.45 21.34
N ASN A 178 -1.73 3.85 22.06
CA ASN A 178 -0.44 4.49 22.34
C ASN A 178 0.30 4.88 21.06
N PHE A 179 0.24 4.05 20.00
CA PHE A 179 0.83 4.40 18.71
C PHE A 179 0.11 5.58 18.04
N PHE A 180 -1.21 5.69 18.17
CA PHE A 180 -1.96 6.82 17.64
C PHE A 180 -1.57 8.14 18.34
N GLU A 181 -1.38 8.11 19.66
CA GLU A 181 -0.92 9.27 20.43
C GLU A 181 0.46 9.76 19.96
N ILE A 182 1.39 8.84 19.70
CA ILE A 182 2.74 9.16 19.18
C ILE A 182 2.65 9.82 17.80
N LEU A 183 1.67 9.46 16.98
CA LEU A 183 1.42 10.09 15.68
C LEU A 183 0.78 11.48 15.78
N GLY A 184 0.52 12.00 16.99
CA GLY A 184 -0.10 13.30 17.20
C GLY A 184 -1.59 13.31 16.85
N VAL A 185 -2.24 12.15 16.85
CA VAL A 185 -3.67 12.02 16.59
C VAL A 185 -4.44 12.46 17.84
N SER A 186 -5.05 13.64 17.80
CA SER A 186 -6.04 14.07 18.80
C SER A 186 -7.46 13.73 18.34
N ASP A 187 -8.37 13.55 19.30
CA ASP A 187 -9.79 13.24 19.01
C ASP A 187 -10.49 14.31 18.15
N ASP A 188 -9.93 15.51 18.04
CA ASP A 188 -10.50 16.63 17.29
C ASP A 188 -9.98 16.77 15.83
N ALA A 189 -8.97 16.00 15.43
CA ALA A 189 -8.21 16.25 14.19
C ALA A 189 -8.80 15.66 12.89
N ILE A 190 -9.94 14.96 12.94
CA ILE A 190 -10.57 14.45 11.72
C ILE A 190 -12.07 14.73 11.72
N ASP A 191 -12.41 15.89 11.15
CA ASP A 191 -13.74 16.08 10.57
C ASP A 191 -13.79 15.23 9.29
N VAL A 192 -14.05 13.93 9.46
CA VAL A 192 -14.31 13.06 8.31
C VAL A 192 -15.67 13.49 7.81
N ASP A 193 -15.68 14.39 6.83
CA ASP A 193 -16.84 14.65 6.01
C ASP A 193 -17.37 13.30 5.52
N PHE A 194 -18.46 12.85 6.15
CA PHE A 194 -19.27 11.71 5.75
C PHE A 194 -20.10 12.14 4.53
N VAL A 195 -19.46 12.81 3.58
CA VAL A 195 -20.05 13.26 2.33
C VAL A 195 -20.13 12.06 1.40
N GLU A 196 -21.27 11.95 0.73
CA GLU A 196 -21.61 10.91 -0.24
C GLU A 196 -20.55 10.83 -1.36
N PRO A 197 -20.30 9.64 -1.94
CA PRO A 197 -19.35 9.52 -3.03
C PRO A 197 -19.90 10.21 -4.27
N ILE A 198 -19.19 11.23 -4.77
CA ILE A 198 -19.20 11.52 -6.20
C ILE A 198 -18.38 10.40 -6.83
N ALA A 199 -18.99 9.64 -7.74
CA ALA A 199 -18.33 8.59 -8.49
C ALA A 199 -17.29 9.24 -9.42
N ASP A 200 -16.03 9.25 -8.99
CA ASP A 200 -14.92 9.49 -9.90
C ASP A 200 -14.47 8.13 -10.44
N GLU A 201 -14.75 7.94 -11.74
CA GLU A 201 -14.20 6.87 -12.58
C GLU A 201 -12.68 7.03 -12.69
N ASP A 202 -11.93 6.52 -11.73
CA ASP A 202 -10.47 6.35 -11.87
C ASP A 202 -10.11 4.89 -11.57
N GLY A 203 -9.88 4.14 -12.65
CA GLY A 203 -9.12 2.90 -12.65
C GLY A 203 -9.57 1.88 -11.60
N ILE A 204 -10.78 1.36 -11.77
CA ILE A 204 -11.14 0.06 -11.20
C ILE A 204 -10.02 -0.90 -11.62
N LEU A 205 -9.28 -1.44 -10.64
CA LEU A 205 -8.57 -2.68 -10.82
C LEU A 205 -9.65 -3.66 -11.27
N ASP A 206 -9.64 -3.99 -12.57
CA ASP A 206 -10.46 -5.05 -13.09
C ASP A 206 -10.20 -6.25 -12.18
N ASP A 207 -11.24 -6.74 -11.52
CA ASP A 207 -11.23 -7.94 -10.68
C ASP A 207 -11.02 -9.16 -11.60
N SER A 208 -9.94 -9.16 -12.38
CA SER A 208 -9.53 -10.33 -13.14
C SER A 208 -9.14 -11.37 -12.09
N ASP A 209 -10.01 -12.36 -11.98
CA ASP A 209 -10.00 -13.61 -11.22
C ASP A 209 -8.69 -14.43 -11.31
N GLU A 210 -7.52 -13.82 -11.16
CA GLU A 210 -6.29 -14.55 -10.84
C GLU A 210 -6.31 -14.89 -9.34
N SER A 211 -7.10 -15.92 -9.01
CA SER A 211 -6.90 -16.85 -7.91
C SER A 211 -5.98 -16.31 -6.79
N CYS A 212 -6.56 -15.54 -5.87
CA CYS A 212 -5.91 -15.03 -4.65
C CYS A 212 -5.28 -16.15 -3.77
N ALA A 213 -5.53 -17.42 -4.10
CA ALA A 213 -4.93 -18.60 -3.46
C ALA A 213 -3.43 -18.83 -3.79
N SER A 214 -2.84 -18.17 -4.80
CA SER A 214 -1.44 -18.40 -5.21
C SER A 214 -0.49 -17.23 -4.97
N ASN A 215 -0.95 -16.11 -4.40
CA ASN A 215 -0.08 -14.97 -4.15
C ASN A 215 0.91 -15.26 -2.98
N PRO A 216 2.23 -15.20 -3.22
CA PRO A 216 3.23 -15.55 -2.21
C PRO A 216 3.27 -14.56 -1.04
N PHE A 217 2.96 -13.28 -1.26
CA PHE A 217 2.90 -12.27 -0.19
C PHE A 217 1.72 -12.53 0.74
N ILE A 218 0.55 -12.91 0.20
CA ILE A 218 -0.62 -13.28 0.98
C ILE A 218 -0.35 -14.52 1.81
N SER A 219 0.24 -15.56 1.21
CA SER A 219 0.62 -16.77 1.93
C SER A 219 1.59 -16.48 3.07
N TYR A 220 2.59 -15.63 2.82
CA TYR A 220 3.55 -15.20 3.83
C TYR A 220 2.89 -14.45 4.99
N ILE A 221 1.99 -13.49 4.71
CA ILE A 221 1.29 -12.75 5.77
C ILE A 221 0.35 -13.66 6.55
N LYS A 222 -0.38 -14.58 5.89
CA LYS A 222 -1.24 -15.55 6.56
C LYS A 222 -0.45 -16.46 7.51
N ASP A 223 0.74 -16.92 7.10
CA ASP A 223 1.65 -17.66 7.97
C ASP A 223 2.04 -16.84 9.21
N LYS A 224 2.39 -15.56 9.03
CA LYS A 224 2.73 -14.63 10.14
C LYS A 224 1.58 -14.27 11.06
N LEU A 225 0.34 -14.42 10.61
CA LEU A 225 -0.86 -14.18 11.40
C LEU A 225 -1.45 -15.45 12.02
N SER A 226 -0.96 -16.63 11.63
CA SER A 226 -1.52 -17.92 12.04
C SER A 226 -1.44 -18.19 13.55
N ASP A 227 -0.48 -17.57 14.23
CA ASP A 227 -0.26 -17.66 15.67
C ASP A 227 -0.87 -16.47 16.44
N ALA A 228 -1.66 -15.62 15.78
CA ALA A 228 -2.38 -14.54 16.43
C ALA A 228 -3.48 -15.10 17.34
N HIS A 229 -3.53 -14.60 18.57
CA HIS A 229 -4.59 -14.94 19.51
C HIS A 229 -5.93 -14.36 19.05
N LEU A 230 -6.98 -15.19 19.04
CA LEU A 230 -8.35 -14.83 18.66
C LEU A 230 -9.35 -15.33 19.71
N CYS A 231 -10.26 -14.45 20.13
CA CYS A 231 -11.24 -14.76 21.18
C CYS A 231 -12.68 -14.80 20.64
N SER A 232 -13.29 -15.99 20.57
CA SER A 232 -14.67 -16.21 20.09
C SER A 232 -15.67 -16.61 21.19
N ASP A 233 -15.30 -17.52 22.12
CA ASP A 233 -16.28 -18.35 22.84
C ASP A 233 -16.24 -18.27 24.38
N SER A 234 -16.01 -17.09 24.96
CA SER A 234 -16.06 -16.93 26.43
C SER A 234 -17.24 -16.07 26.86
N GLN A 235 -18.16 -16.65 27.62
CA GLN A 235 -19.27 -15.93 28.27
C GLN A 235 -18.79 -14.93 29.34
N ASN A 236 -17.54 -15.04 29.80
CA ASN A 236 -16.99 -14.21 30.87
C ASN A 236 -16.38 -12.89 30.38
N TYR A 237 -16.29 -12.67 29.06
CA TYR A 237 -15.69 -11.47 28.48
C TYR A 237 -16.74 -10.59 27.78
N GLY A 238 -16.53 -9.26 27.86
CA GLY A 238 -17.35 -8.27 27.18
C GLY A 238 -17.30 -8.41 25.66
N ILE A 239 -18.31 -7.87 24.97
CA ILE A 239 -18.33 -7.82 23.50
C ILE A 239 -17.29 -6.79 23.04
N ASN A 240 -16.48 -7.18 22.05
CA ASN A 240 -15.57 -6.25 21.39
C ASN A 240 -16.33 -5.38 20.39
N SER A 241 -16.52 -4.10 20.72
CA SER A 241 -17.16 -3.12 19.84
C SER A 241 -16.37 -2.83 18.55
N LEU A 242 -15.09 -3.21 18.51
CA LEU A 242 -14.22 -3.08 17.33
C LEU A 242 -14.18 -4.35 16.47
N TYR A 243 -14.94 -5.39 16.81
CA TYR A 243 -15.01 -6.60 16.00
C TYR A 243 -15.52 -6.28 14.59
N ASN A 244 -14.65 -6.47 13.59
CA ASN A 244 -14.97 -6.32 12.18
C ASN A 244 -14.18 -7.35 11.37
N PRO A 245 -14.70 -8.58 11.21
CA PRO A 245 -13.95 -9.64 10.53
C PRO A 245 -13.73 -9.35 9.04
N GLN A 246 -14.49 -8.41 8.46
CA GLN A 246 -14.35 -7.97 7.06
C GLN A 246 -13.23 -6.95 6.88
N TRP A 247 -12.70 -6.35 7.96
CA TRP A 247 -11.61 -5.38 7.88
C TRP A 247 -10.40 -5.93 7.14
N MET A 248 -10.06 -7.21 7.35
CA MET A 248 -8.97 -7.92 6.67
C MET A 248 -9.20 -8.18 5.18
N ASN A 249 -10.42 -8.06 4.68
CA ASN A 249 -10.67 -8.23 3.26
C ASN A 249 -9.95 -7.14 2.45
N VAL A 250 -9.91 -5.90 2.95
CA VAL A 250 -9.23 -4.78 2.28
C VAL A 250 -7.73 -5.02 2.09
N PRO A 251 -6.93 -5.32 3.13
CA PRO A 251 -5.52 -5.59 2.95
C PRO A 251 -5.28 -6.86 2.12
N GLU A 252 -6.08 -7.92 2.32
CA GLU A 252 -5.89 -9.20 1.63
C GLU A 252 -6.22 -9.16 0.13
N SER A 253 -7.26 -8.46 -0.30
CA SER A 253 -7.64 -8.45 -1.72
C SER A 253 -7.10 -7.26 -2.49
N LYS A 254 -6.96 -6.08 -1.86
CA LYS A 254 -6.70 -4.83 -2.60
C LYS A 254 -5.34 -4.20 -2.36
N TRP A 255 -4.63 -4.58 -1.30
CA TRP A 255 -3.37 -3.91 -0.93
C TRP A 255 -2.15 -4.82 -1.01
N ILE A 256 -2.11 -5.89 -0.22
CA ILE A 256 -0.98 -6.82 -0.15
C ILE A 256 -0.67 -7.48 -1.50
N PRO A 257 -1.66 -7.92 -2.31
CA PRO A 257 -1.35 -8.61 -3.56
C PRO A 257 -0.67 -7.73 -4.61
N HIS A 258 -0.94 -6.42 -4.56
CA HIS A 258 -0.63 -5.47 -5.63
C HIS A 258 0.47 -4.46 -5.27
N THR A 259 1.06 -4.58 -4.07
CA THR A 259 2.11 -3.67 -3.63
C THR A 259 3.27 -4.49 -3.07
N PRO A 260 4.48 -4.42 -3.66
CA PRO A 260 5.65 -4.80 -2.90
C PRO A 260 5.80 -3.80 -1.76
N LEU A 261 5.60 -4.30 -0.55
CA LEU A 261 5.69 -3.58 0.72
C LEU A 261 6.98 -2.75 0.79
#